data_AF-F9PAS1-F1
#
_entry.id   AF-F9PAS1-F1
#
_cell.length_a   1.000
_cell.length_b   1.000
_cell.length_c   1.000
_cell.angle_alpha   90.00
_cell.angle_beta   90.00
_cell.angle_gamma   90.00
#
_symmetry.space_group_name_H-M   'P 1'
#
loop_
_entity.id
_entity.type
_entity.pdbx_description
1 polymer ?
#
loop_
_entity_poly.entity_id
_entity_poly.type
_entity_poly.pdbx_seq_one_letter_code
_entity_poly.pdbx_strand_id
1 'polypeptide(L)'
;MVVTKVKQIKSVNKLAEGIKYIENGAKTIGTELLDPDLNFPIKIVNGQPVSQLVSGHLVIDIEAAYSEFMQLKQLANLEKGRPINNEELVKTDVLAHHVIQSFSPEDNLTPEQVHEIGRKTALELTGGSHQFVIATHLDKGHLHNHIYINSTNSITLNKFRWQKKLRVP
;
A
#
# COMPACT_ATOMS: atom_id res chain seq x y z
N MET A 1 -16.03 8.99 11.08
CA MET A 1 -14.72 9.16 11.79
C MET A 1 -13.80 8.04 11.37
N VAL A 2 -12.61 8.35 10.82
CA VAL A 2 -11.67 7.33 10.33
C VAL A 2 -10.88 6.69 11.48
N VAL A 3 -10.88 5.36 11.55
CA VAL A 3 -10.05 4.62 12.51
C VAL A 3 -8.79 4.12 11.80
N THR A 4 -7.61 4.54 12.29
CA THR A 4 -6.32 4.16 11.69
C THR A 4 -5.53 3.21 12.57
N LYS A 5 -5.06 2.09 11.99
CA LYS A 5 -4.15 1.13 12.63
C LYS A 5 -2.88 0.97 11.80
N VAL A 6 -1.74 0.75 12.47
CA VAL A 6 -0.44 0.62 11.79
C VAL A 6 0.32 -0.57 12.34
N LYS A 7 0.83 -1.41 11.44
CA LYS A 7 1.62 -2.61 11.76
C LYS A 7 2.96 -2.56 11.04
N GLN A 8 4.02 -2.93 11.74
CA GLN A 8 5.32 -3.13 11.10
C GLN A 8 5.41 -4.53 10.50
N ILE A 9 5.80 -4.61 9.24
CA ILE A 9 6.04 -5.86 8.53
C ILE A 9 7.54 -6.10 8.53
N LYS A 10 7.96 -7.14 9.24
CA LYS A 10 9.37 -7.52 9.39
C LYS A 10 9.72 -8.83 8.68
N SER A 11 8.73 -9.55 8.17
CA SER A 11 8.90 -10.86 7.53
C SER A 11 8.64 -10.74 6.03
N VAL A 12 9.53 -11.34 5.24
CA VAL A 12 9.45 -11.42 3.78
C VAL A 12 8.15 -12.10 3.35
N ASN A 13 7.83 -13.27 3.93
CA ASN A 13 6.59 -13.99 3.62
C ASN A 13 5.35 -13.16 3.97
N LYS A 14 5.32 -12.51 5.15
CA LYS A 14 4.20 -11.65 5.54
C LYS A 14 4.04 -10.43 4.63
N LEU A 15 5.14 -9.92 4.06
CA LEU A 15 5.08 -8.84 3.09
C LEU A 15 4.48 -9.32 1.77
N ALA A 16 5.01 -10.42 1.21
CA ALA A 16 4.54 -11.00 -0.04
C ALA A 16 3.05 -11.41 0.04
N GLU A 17 2.69 -12.17 1.08
CA GLU A 17 1.30 -12.59 1.31
C GLU A 17 0.38 -11.39 1.59
N GLY A 18 0.89 -10.38 2.31
CA GLY A 18 0.15 -9.17 2.63
C GLY A 18 -0.20 -8.34 1.40
N ILE A 19 0.77 -8.08 0.53
CA ILE A 19 0.57 -7.35 -0.73
C ILE A 19 -0.40 -8.13 -1.64
N LYS A 20 -0.14 -9.43 -1.84
CA LYS A 20 -1.04 -10.31 -2.62
C LYS A 20 -2.47 -10.34 -2.06
N TYR A 21 -2.62 -10.32 -0.74
CA TYR A 21 -3.94 -10.31 -0.10
C TYR A 21 -4.71 -9.03 -0.38
N ILE A 22 -4.05 -7.87 -0.35
CA ILE A 22 -4.73 -6.59 -0.51
C ILE A 22 -5.15 -6.34 -1.97
N GLU A 23 -4.42 -6.91 -2.93
CA GLU A 23 -4.70 -6.85 -4.37
C GLU A 23 -5.75 -7.85 -4.84
N ASN A 24 -6.35 -8.62 -3.94
CA ASN A 24 -7.32 -9.63 -4.32
C ASN A 24 -8.57 -8.99 -4.95
N GLY A 25 -8.78 -9.28 -6.24
CA GLY A 25 -9.91 -8.77 -7.03
C GLY A 25 -11.28 -9.00 -6.39
N ALA A 26 -11.48 -10.09 -5.63
CA ALA A 26 -12.74 -10.35 -4.93
C ALA A 26 -13.10 -9.29 -3.87
N LYS A 27 -12.14 -8.45 -3.48
CA LYS A 27 -12.29 -7.40 -2.46
C LYS A 27 -12.19 -6.00 -3.02
N THR A 28 -11.52 -5.84 -4.16
CA THR A 28 -11.12 -4.54 -4.71
C THR A 28 -11.82 -4.19 -6.01
N ILE A 29 -12.51 -5.14 -6.66
CA ILE A 29 -13.24 -4.88 -7.89
C ILE A 29 -14.55 -4.18 -7.55
N GLY A 30 -14.74 -2.99 -8.13
CA GLY A 30 -15.99 -2.24 -8.06
C GLY A 30 -17.08 -2.82 -8.95
N THR A 31 -18.24 -2.18 -8.97
CA THR A 31 -19.39 -2.58 -9.80
C THR A 31 -19.35 -1.98 -11.20
N GLU A 32 -18.53 -0.95 -11.41
CA GLU A 32 -18.47 -0.18 -12.65
C GLU A 32 -17.05 0.26 -12.98
N LEU A 33 -16.87 0.71 -14.22
CA LEU A 33 -15.65 1.38 -14.66
C LEU A 33 -15.65 2.79 -14.08
N LEU A 34 -14.64 3.10 -13.28
CA LEU A 34 -14.43 4.42 -12.71
C LEU A 34 -13.78 5.35 -13.74
N ASP A 35 -13.80 6.65 -13.45
CA ASP A 35 -13.22 7.69 -14.29
C ASP A 35 -11.83 7.26 -14.81
N PRO A 36 -11.62 7.21 -16.14
CA PRO A 36 -10.34 6.85 -16.74
C PRO A 36 -9.16 7.66 -16.21
N ASP A 37 -9.41 8.90 -15.76
CA ASP A 37 -8.38 9.80 -15.23
C ASP A 37 -7.84 9.34 -13.85
N LEU A 38 -8.53 8.42 -13.17
CA LEU A 38 -8.11 7.86 -11.87
C LEU A 38 -7.07 6.74 -12.01
N ASN A 39 -6.71 6.34 -13.24
CA ASN A 39 -5.65 5.38 -13.57
C ASN A 39 -5.66 4.09 -12.73
N PHE A 40 -6.85 3.57 -12.44
CA PHE A 40 -7.03 2.27 -11.78
C PHE A 40 -6.86 1.12 -12.76
N PRO A 41 -6.31 -0.04 -12.33
CA PRO A 41 -6.30 -1.25 -13.14
C PRO A 41 -7.71 -1.63 -13.59
N ILE A 42 -7.88 -1.92 -14.88
CA ILE A 42 -9.14 -2.37 -15.47
C ILE A 42 -9.17 -3.90 -15.46
N LYS A 43 -10.27 -4.48 -14.99
CA LYS A 43 -10.55 -5.93 -15.05
C LYS A 43 -11.85 -6.16 -15.83
N ILE A 44 -11.99 -7.34 -16.43
CA ILE A 44 -13.23 -7.75 -17.09
C ILE A 44 -13.98 -8.70 -16.18
N VAL A 45 -15.22 -8.34 -15.81
CA VAL A 45 -16.12 -9.19 -15.02
C VAL A 45 -17.43 -9.34 -15.79
N ASN A 46 -17.83 -10.59 -16.07
CA ASN A 46 -19.03 -10.90 -16.85
C ASN A 46 -19.09 -10.16 -18.21
N GLY A 47 -17.94 -9.95 -18.85
CA GLY A 47 -17.83 -9.24 -20.13
C GLY A 47 -17.91 -7.71 -20.03
N GLN A 48 -18.02 -7.14 -18.82
CA GLN A 48 -18.01 -5.70 -18.59
C GLN A 48 -16.67 -5.25 -18.00
N PRO A 49 -16.10 -4.12 -18.48
CA PRO A 49 -14.93 -3.52 -17.86
C PRO A 49 -15.33 -2.89 -16.52
N VAL A 50 -14.55 -3.19 -15.49
CA VAL A 50 -14.71 -2.66 -14.12
C VAL A 50 -13.37 -2.22 -13.58
N SER A 51 -13.36 -1.20 -12.73
CA SER A 51 -12.13 -0.74 -12.09
C SER A 51 -11.81 -1.56 -10.84
N GLN A 52 -10.52 -1.85 -10.67
CA GLN A 52 -9.97 -2.41 -9.45
C GLN A 52 -9.36 -1.28 -8.62
N LEU A 53 -9.85 -1.06 -7.40
CA LEU A 53 -9.43 0.02 -6.51
C LEU A 53 -8.07 -0.26 -5.86
N VAL A 54 -7.04 -0.37 -6.68
CA VAL A 54 -5.64 -0.58 -6.29
C VAL A 54 -4.78 0.42 -7.05
N SER A 55 -3.86 1.07 -6.35
CA SER A 55 -2.87 1.94 -6.99
C SER A 55 -1.52 1.88 -6.27
N GLY A 56 -0.48 2.35 -6.94
CA GLY A 56 0.88 2.41 -6.42
C GLY A 56 1.49 3.80 -6.58
N HIS A 57 2.52 4.09 -5.79
CA HIS A 57 3.36 5.27 -5.91
C HIS A 57 4.82 4.86 -5.86
N LEU A 58 5.62 5.30 -6.85
CA LEU A 58 7.00 4.85 -7.07
C LEU A 58 7.15 3.32 -7.17
N VAL A 59 6.07 2.68 -7.62
CA VAL A 59 6.00 1.26 -7.98
C VAL A 59 5.62 1.21 -9.45
N ILE A 60 6.36 0.45 -10.24
CA ILE A 60 6.15 0.36 -11.69
C ILE A 60 4.97 -0.56 -11.99
N ASP A 61 4.97 -1.75 -11.38
CA ASP A 61 3.91 -2.73 -11.52
C ASP A 61 3.41 -3.13 -10.13
N ILE A 62 2.12 -2.89 -9.91
CA ILE A 62 1.43 -3.22 -8.66
C ILE A 62 1.57 -4.72 -8.37
N GLU A 63 1.41 -5.59 -9.36
CA GLU A 63 1.52 -7.04 -9.17
C GLU A 63 2.96 -7.46 -8.78
N ALA A 64 3.95 -6.62 -9.12
CA ALA A 64 5.35 -6.80 -8.76
C ALA A 64 5.77 -6.03 -7.50
N ALA A 65 4.87 -5.32 -6.81
CA ALA A 65 5.19 -4.38 -5.73
C ALA A 65 6.03 -4.99 -4.60
N TYR A 66 5.75 -6.25 -4.23
CA TYR A 66 6.58 -6.98 -3.27
C TYR A 66 8.04 -7.05 -3.72
N SER A 67 8.26 -7.44 -4.98
CA SER A 67 9.61 -7.59 -5.52
C SER A 67 10.32 -6.24 -5.62
N GLU A 68 9.61 -5.19 -6.04
CA GLU A 68 10.16 -3.83 -6.13
C GLU A 68 10.55 -3.28 -4.75
N PHE A 69 9.73 -3.54 -3.73
CA PHE A 69 10.03 -3.14 -2.36
C PHE A 69 11.33 -3.77 -1.85
N MET A 70 11.50 -5.06 -2.12
CA MET A 70 12.69 -5.82 -1.73
C MET A 70 13.92 -5.37 -2.51
N GLN A 71 13.80 -5.08 -3.80
CA GLN A 71 14.90 -4.57 -4.62
C GLN A 71 15.44 -3.24 -4.09
N LEU A 72 14.56 -2.29 -3.77
CA LEU A 72 14.99 -1.01 -3.18
C LEU A 72 15.68 -1.21 -1.81
N LYS A 73 15.19 -2.16 -1.01
CA LYS A 73 15.80 -2.52 0.28
C LYS A 73 17.20 -3.12 0.10
N GLN A 74 17.35 -4.02 -0.87
CA GLN A 74 18.62 -4.66 -1.19
C GLN A 74 19.63 -3.65 -1.72
N LEU A 75 19.21 -2.74 -2.61
CA LEU A 75 20.03 -1.63 -3.09
C LEU A 75 20.50 -0.75 -1.92
N ALA A 76 19.59 -0.34 -1.04
CA ALA A 76 19.93 0.47 0.13
C ALA A 76 20.93 -0.21 1.08
N ASN A 77 20.91 -1.54 1.15
CA ASN A 77 21.85 -2.28 1.96
C ASN A 77 23.19 -2.49 1.26
N LEU A 78 23.20 -2.74 -0.04
CA LEU A 78 24.41 -2.79 -0.85
C LEU A 78 25.21 -1.48 -0.70
N GLU A 79 24.54 -0.33 -0.89
CA GLU A 79 25.14 1.00 -0.74
C GLU A 79 25.70 1.28 0.67
N LYS A 80 25.19 0.57 1.67
CA LYS A 80 25.56 0.74 3.08
C LYS A 80 26.50 -0.36 3.59
N GLY A 81 27.00 -1.23 2.71
CA GLY A 81 27.85 -2.36 3.07
C GLY A 81 27.17 -3.36 4.01
N ARG A 82 25.85 -3.53 3.88
CA ARG A 82 25.02 -4.45 4.67
C ARG A 82 24.62 -5.68 3.86
N PRO A 83 24.22 -6.78 4.52
CA PRO A 83 23.74 -7.97 3.84
C PRO A 83 22.53 -7.70 2.92
N ILE A 84 22.55 -8.33 1.75
CA ILE A 84 21.48 -8.26 0.74
C ILE A 84 20.62 -9.53 0.68
N ASN A 85 21.06 -10.63 1.30
CA ASN A 85 20.31 -11.88 1.29
C ASN A 85 19.07 -11.76 2.19
N ASN A 86 17.94 -12.32 1.73
CA ASN A 86 16.66 -12.14 2.41
C ASN A 86 16.71 -12.57 3.88
N GLU A 87 17.37 -13.69 4.20
CA GLU A 87 17.45 -14.25 5.55
C GLU A 87 18.10 -13.32 6.59
N GLU A 88 19.12 -12.57 6.19
CA GLU A 88 19.78 -11.59 7.06
C GLU A 88 19.02 -10.26 7.13
N LEU A 89 18.32 -9.86 6.06
CA LEU A 89 17.44 -8.69 6.05
C LEU A 89 16.34 -8.79 7.12
N VAL A 90 15.77 -10.00 7.32
CA VAL A 90 14.61 -10.23 8.21
C VAL A 90 14.94 -10.16 9.70
N LYS A 91 16.21 -10.33 10.11
CA LYS A 91 16.54 -10.55 11.54
C LYS A 91 16.21 -9.35 12.43
N THR A 92 16.28 -8.12 11.91
CA THR A 92 16.00 -6.92 12.72
C THR A 92 15.34 -5.77 11.95
N ASP A 93 15.13 -5.91 10.63
CA ASP A 93 14.68 -4.78 9.83
C ASP A 93 13.15 -4.72 9.69
N VAL A 94 12.63 -3.50 9.65
CA VAL A 94 11.26 -3.26 9.18
C VAL A 94 11.35 -3.21 7.67
N LEU A 95 10.54 -4.02 6.98
CA LEU A 95 10.47 -4.06 5.52
C LEU A 95 9.44 -3.07 5.00
N ALA A 96 8.26 -3.03 5.65
CA ALA A 96 7.18 -2.11 5.30
C ALA A 96 6.34 -1.73 6.54
N HIS A 97 5.54 -0.68 6.39
CA HIS A 97 4.47 -0.32 7.33
C HIS A 97 3.12 -0.58 6.66
N HIS A 98 2.30 -1.41 7.29
CA HIS A 98 0.93 -1.67 6.87
C HIS A 98 -0.02 -0.74 7.64
N VAL A 99 -0.54 0.27 6.96
CA VAL A 99 -1.57 1.18 7.46
C VAL A 99 -2.93 0.66 7.03
N ILE A 100 -3.87 0.62 7.98
CA ILE A 100 -5.27 0.24 7.75
C ILE A 100 -6.11 1.44 8.16
N GLN A 101 -6.95 1.94 7.25
CA GLN A 101 -7.95 2.96 7.53
C GLN A 101 -9.33 2.35 7.37
N SER A 102 -10.16 2.41 8.41
CA SER A 102 -11.54 1.95 8.37
C SER A 102 -12.48 3.15 8.46
N PHE A 103 -13.47 3.19 7.56
CA PHE A 103 -14.44 4.28 7.45
C PHE A 103 -15.80 3.81 7.95
N SER A 104 -16.54 4.70 8.61
CA SER A 104 -17.90 4.38 9.07
C SER A 104 -18.82 4.29 7.86
N PRO A 105 -19.76 3.34 7.79
CA PRO A 105 -20.84 3.36 6.81
C PRO A 105 -21.64 4.67 6.83
N GLU A 106 -21.68 5.35 7.99
CA GLU A 106 -22.35 6.64 8.18
C GLU A 106 -21.59 7.82 7.58
N ASP A 107 -20.30 7.66 7.21
CA ASP A 107 -19.50 8.73 6.62
C ASP A 107 -19.96 9.07 5.17
N ASN A 108 -20.81 8.23 4.56
CA ASN A 108 -21.37 8.39 3.21
C ASN A 108 -20.33 8.72 2.12
N LEU A 109 -19.16 8.07 2.20
CA LEU A 109 -18.07 8.21 1.26
C LEU A 109 -18.15 7.15 0.16
N THR A 110 -17.79 7.54 -1.06
CA THR A 110 -17.64 6.58 -2.16
C THR A 110 -16.32 5.79 -2.03
N PRO A 111 -16.20 4.61 -2.66
CA PRO A 111 -14.95 3.84 -2.66
C PRO A 111 -13.73 4.63 -3.18
N GLU A 112 -13.96 5.52 -4.15
CA GLU A 112 -12.93 6.38 -4.77
C GLU A 112 -12.47 7.45 -3.80
N GLN A 113 -13.41 8.10 -3.11
CA GLN A 113 -13.08 9.09 -2.08
C GLN A 113 -12.28 8.43 -0.95
N VAL A 114 -12.69 7.23 -0.52
CA VAL A 114 -11.95 6.45 0.47
C VAL A 114 -10.55 6.13 -0.04
N HIS A 115 -10.41 5.65 -1.27
CA HIS A 115 -9.11 5.36 -1.86
C HIS A 115 -8.20 6.60 -1.89
N GLU A 116 -8.73 7.73 -2.35
CA GLU A 116 -8.00 8.98 -2.49
C GLU A 116 -7.58 9.56 -1.14
N ILE A 117 -8.42 9.45 -0.10
CA ILE A 117 -8.06 9.80 1.28
C ILE A 117 -6.85 8.99 1.72
N GLY A 118 -6.83 7.69 1.45
CA GLY A 118 -5.69 6.83 1.78
C GLY A 118 -4.43 7.17 0.99
N ARG A 119 -4.56 7.45 -0.31
CA ARG A 119 -3.44 7.85 -1.16
C ARG A 119 -2.82 9.17 -0.69
N LYS A 120 -3.63 10.18 -0.41
CA LYS A 120 -3.19 11.47 0.16
C LYS A 120 -2.51 11.28 1.51
N THR A 121 -3.11 10.48 2.39
CA THR A 121 -2.51 10.12 3.69
C THR A 121 -1.12 9.52 3.49
N ALA A 122 -0.95 8.57 2.58
CA ALA A 122 0.34 7.93 2.32
C ALA A 122 1.38 8.91 1.76
N LEU A 123 0.99 9.78 0.84
CA LEU A 123 1.86 10.83 0.28
C LEU A 123 2.32 11.81 1.36
N GLU A 124 1.40 12.33 2.18
CA GLU A 124 1.70 13.25 3.26
C GLU A 124 2.61 12.61 4.31
N LEU A 125 2.32 11.37 4.72
CA LEU A 125 3.13 10.63 5.69
C LEU A 125 4.56 10.40 5.20
N THR A 126 4.73 10.21 3.90
CA THR A 126 6.02 9.82 3.30
C THR A 126 6.79 10.97 2.66
N GLY A 127 6.18 12.15 2.56
CA GLY A 127 6.68 13.25 1.72
C GLY A 127 6.82 12.85 0.25
N GLY A 128 6.09 11.83 -0.20
CA GLY A 128 6.18 11.28 -1.56
C GLY A 128 7.48 10.52 -1.88
N SER A 129 8.38 10.32 -0.91
CA SER A 129 9.71 9.74 -1.16
C SER A 129 9.84 8.26 -0.79
N HIS A 130 8.72 7.55 -0.64
CA HIS A 130 8.70 6.12 -0.31
C HIS A 130 7.73 5.43 -1.26
N GLN A 131 8.08 4.21 -1.67
CA GLN A 131 7.16 3.38 -2.43
C GLN A 131 5.97 3.02 -1.54
N PHE A 132 4.77 3.05 -2.11
CA PHE A 132 3.62 2.45 -1.44
C PHE A 132 2.66 1.82 -2.45
N VAL A 133 1.91 0.83 -1.97
CA VAL A 133 0.72 0.30 -2.64
C VAL A 133 -0.48 0.48 -1.72
N ILE A 134 -1.62 0.81 -2.32
CA ILE A 134 -2.89 0.99 -1.62
C ILE A 134 -3.98 0.19 -2.32
N ALA A 135 -4.83 -0.46 -1.54
CA ALA A 135 -6.05 -1.11 -2.01
C ALA A 135 -7.25 -0.73 -1.13
N THR A 136 -8.40 -0.50 -1.73
CA THR A 136 -9.67 -0.31 -1.03
C THR A 136 -10.47 -1.60 -1.05
N HIS A 137 -10.81 -2.11 0.13
CA HIS A 137 -11.60 -3.34 0.30
C HIS A 137 -13.08 -3.00 0.51
N LEU A 138 -13.95 -3.67 -0.25
CA LEU A 138 -15.39 -3.47 -0.31
C LEU A 138 -16.19 -4.61 0.36
N ASP A 139 -15.52 -5.62 0.91
CA ASP A 139 -16.07 -6.94 1.23
C ASP A 139 -16.61 -7.12 2.67
N LYS A 140 -16.53 -6.10 3.54
CA LYS A 140 -16.81 -6.23 4.99
C LYS A 140 -17.93 -5.35 5.53
N GLY A 141 -18.85 -4.92 4.67
CA GLY A 141 -19.98 -4.04 5.04
C GLY A 141 -19.55 -2.61 5.42
N HIS A 142 -18.26 -2.30 5.32
CA HIS A 142 -17.69 -0.96 5.44
C HIS A 142 -16.42 -0.88 4.59
N LEU A 143 -16.15 0.33 4.08
CA LEU A 143 -14.97 0.60 3.27
C LEU A 143 -13.73 0.67 4.15
N HIS A 144 -12.63 0.08 3.67
CA HIS A 144 -11.36 0.20 4.36
C HIS A 144 -10.17 0.15 3.39
N ASN A 145 -9.18 0.99 3.65
CA ASN A 145 -7.93 0.99 2.91
C ASN A 145 -6.91 0.07 3.58
N HIS A 146 -6.14 -0.63 2.77
CA HIS A 146 -4.88 -1.23 3.14
C HIS A 146 -3.76 -0.55 2.38
N ILE A 147 -2.77 -0.01 3.10
CA ILE A 147 -1.63 0.69 2.51
C ILE A 147 -0.34 0.03 3.00
N TYR A 148 0.48 -0.48 2.10
CA TYR A 148 1.83 -0.94 2.43
C TYR A 148 2.83 0.10 1.97
N ILE A 149 3.56 0.70 2.92
CA ILE A 149 4.59 1.70 2.67
C ILE A 149 5.96 1.05 2.85
N ASN A 150 6.81 1.08 1.83
CA ASN A 150 8.19 0.59 1.92
C ASN A 150 8.93 1.36 3.02
N SER A 151 9.63 0.64 3.87
CA SER A 151 10.49 1.20 4.92
C SER A 151 11.71 1.95 4.39
N THR A 152 11.98 1.92 3.08
CA THR A 152 13.18 2.50 2.48
C THR A 152 12.80 3.70 1.63
N ASN A 153 13.46 4.82 1.89
CA ASN A 153 13.33 6.03 1.09
C ASN A 153 13.93 5.81 -0.30
N SER A 154 13.20 6.16 -1.36
CA SER A 154 13.60 5.93 -2.75
C SER A 154 14.79 6.79 -3.21
N ILE A 155 15.08 7.89 -2.51
CA ILE A 155 16.14 8.84 -2.88
C ILE A 155 17.35 8.68 -1.94
N THR A 156 17.10 8.74 -0.63
CA THR A 156 18.18 8.76 0.38
C THR A 156 18.59 7.37 0.85
N LEU A 157 17.84 6.33 0.45
CA LEU A 157 18.04 4.94 0.89
C LEU A 157 17.96 4.75 2.41
N ASN A 158 17.48 5.77 3.13
CA ASN A 158 17.33 5.77 4.58
C ASN A 158 16.01 5.13 5.00
N LYS A 159 15.97 4.70 6.27
CA LYS A 159 14.77 4.06 6.82
C LYS A 159 13.68 5.09 7.11
N PHE A 160 12.44 4.74 6.79
CA PHE A 160 11.25 5.47 7.18
C PHE A 160 11.16 5.52 8.70
N ARG A 161 11.08 6.74 9.25
CA ARG A 161 10.96 6.96 10.69
C ARG A 161 9.49 7.23 11.00
N TRP A 162 8.78 6.19 11.45
CA TRP A 162 7.40 6.34 11.89
C TRP A 162 7.31 7.32 13.07
N GLN A 163 6.72 8.49 12.86
CA GLN A 163 6.43 9.44 13.94
C GLN A 163 5.00 9.21 14.44
N LYS A 164 4.86 8.68 15.66
CA LYS A 164 3.56 8.39 16.31
C LYS A 164 2.62 9.60 16.47
N LYS A 165 3.04 10.82 16.14
CA LYS A 165 2.31 12.08 16.41
C LYS A 165 1.47 12.59 15.24
N LEU A 166 1.47 11.95 14.07
CA LEU A 166 0.55 12.33 13.00
C LEU A 166 -0.87 11.87 13.36
N ARG A 167 -1.65 12.78 13.96
CA ARG A 167 -3.11 12.75 13.85
C ARG A 167 -3.40 13.17 12.42
N VAL A 168 -3.73 12.20 11.57
CA VAL A 168 -4.33 12.49 10.27
C VAL A 168 -5.74 13.02 10.60
N PRO A 169 -6.11 14.22 10.14
CA PRO A 169 -7.40 14.85 10.43
C PRO A 169 -8.59 14.00 9.96
#